data_AF-A0A959GCJ9-F1
#
_entry.id   AF-A0A959GCJ9-F1
#
_cell.length_a   1.000
_cell.length_b   1.000
_cell.length_c   1.000
_cell.angle_alpha   90.00
_cell.angle_beta   90.00
_cell.angle_gamma   90.00
#
_symmetry.space_group_name_H-M   'P 1'
#
loop_
_entity.id
_entity.type
_entity.pdbx_description
1 polymer ?
#
loop_
_entity_poly.entity_id
_entity_poly.type
_entity_poly.pdbx_seq_one_letter_code
_entity_poly.pdbx_strand_id
1 'polypeptide(L)' 'METLITEGIKVTVTPSYQAAYSRPAINRYIFAYHIIIENLGTETV' A
#
# COMPACT_ATOMS: atom_id res chain seq x y z
N MET A 1 -1.28 7.98 2.32
CA MET A 1 -1.98 6.78 2.80
C MET A 1 -3.30 6.78 2.07
N GLU A 2 -3.59 5.72 1.33
CA GLU A 2 -4.82 5.60 0.55
C GLU A 2 -5.67 4.47 1.14
N THR A 3 -6.99 4.59 1.06
CA THR A 3 -7.91 3.56 1.50
C THR A 3 -9.10 3.49 0.57
N LEU A 4 -9.47 2.26 0.19
CA LEU A 4 -10.63 1.99 -0.65
C LEU A 4 -11.43 0.84 -0.05
N ILE A 5 -12.75 0.92 -0.17
CA ILE A 5 -13.67 -0.15 0.22
C ILE A 5 -14.45 -0.59 -1.02
N THR A 6 -14.45 -1.89 -1.28
CA THR A 6 -15.23 -2.53 -2.35
C THR A 6 -15.84 -3.82 -1.82
N GLU A 7 -17.14 -4.01 -1.98
CA GLU A 7 -17.84 -5.24 -1.56
C GLU A 7 -17.53 -5.66 -0.09
N GLY A 8 -17.43 -4.68 0.82
CA GLY A 8 -17.12 -4.95 2.23
C GLY A 8 -15.66 -5.26 2.54
N ILE A 9 -14.76 -5.30 1.55
CA ILE A 9 -13.32 -5.43 1.78
C ILE A 9 -12.69 -4.04 1.78
N LYS A 10 -12.09 -3.66 2.92
CA LYS A 10 -11.32 -2.43 3.05
C LYS A 10 -9.84 -2.73 2.83
N VAL A 11 -9.24 -2.04 1.87
CA VAL A 11 -7.80 -2.11 1.59
C VAL A 11 -7.18 -0.76 1.90
N THR A 12 -6.19 -0.75 2.77
CA THR A 12 -5.42 0.44 3.15
C THR A 12 -3.96 0.27 2.72
N VAL A 13 -3.43 1.24 1.97
CA VAL A 13 -2.06 1.22 1.46
C VAL A 13 -1.26 2.41 2.00
N THR A 14 -0.11 2.11 2.59
CA THR A 14 0.85 3.13 3.05
C THR A 14 2.15 3.00 2.25
N PRO A 15 2.34 3.80 1.19
CA PRO A 15 3.60 3.85 0.45
C PRO A 15 4.65 4.65 1.23
N SER A 16 5.92 4.28 1.06
CA SER A 16 7.08 4.95 1.63
C SER A 16 8.23 4.98 0.63
N TYR A 17 8.79 6.16 0.40
CA TYR A 17 9.99 6.28 -0.44
C TYR A 17 11.22 5.77 0.32
N GLN A 18 12.01 4.95 -0.34
CA GLN A 18 13.17 4.30 0.23
C GLN A 18 14.45 4.98 -0.23
N ALA A 19 14.79 6.11 0.43
CA ALA A 19 15.92 6.95 0.05
C ALA A 19 17.25 6.18 0.04
N ALA A 20 17.48 5.31 1.02
CA ALA A 20 18.71 4.52 1.15
C ALA A 20 18.96 3.57 -0.03
N TYR A 21 17.90 3.17 -0.75
CA TYR A 21 17.98 2.22 -1.86
C TYR A 21 17.76 2.88 -3.22
N SER A 22 17.46 4.18 -3.24
CA SER A 22 17.17 4.94 -4.44
C SER A 22 18.41 5.66 -4.96
N ARG A 23 18.48 5.87 -6.28
CA ARG A 23 19.51 6.65 -6.96
C ARG A 23 18.85 7.61 -7.96
N PRO A 24 18.35 8.78 -7.52
CA PRO A 24 17.68 9.75 -8.40
C PRO A 24 18.55 10.24 -9.56
N ALA A 25 19.86 10.38 -9.34
CA ALA A 25 20.81 10.83 -10.37
C ALA A 25 20.89 9.92 -11.62
N ILE A 26 20.47 8.66 -11.48
CA ILE A 26 20.35 7.71 -12.60
C ILE A 26 18.90 7.26 -12.82
N ASN A 27 17.94 8.08 -12.39
CA ASN A 27 16.50 7.84 -12.52
C ASN A 27 16.01 6.51 -11.90
N ARG A 28 16.61 6.08 -10.78
CA ARG A 28 16.17 4.90 -10.03
C ARG A 28 15.51 5.30 -8.71
N TYR A 29 14.25 4.94 -8.53
CA TYR A 29 13.45 5.27 -7.34
C TYR A 29 12.82 4.01 -6.76
N ILE A 30 13.04 3.76 -5.48
CA ILE A 30 12.53 2.61 -4.76
C ILE A 30 11.47 3.08 -3.77
N PHE A 31 10.35 2.37 -3.75
CA PHE A 31 9.26 2.57 -2.81
C PHE A 31 8.93 1.23 -2.16
N ALA A 32 8.69 1.26 -0.86
CA ALA A 32 8.11 0.14 -0.12
C ALA A 32 6.66 0.48 0.21
N TYR A 33 5.81 -0.53 0.39
CA TYR A 33 4.43 -0.33 0.79
C TYR A 33 4.04 -1.29 1.90
N HIS A 34 3.16 -0.83 2.78
CA HIS A 34 2.47 -1.66 3.75
C HIS A 34 0.99 -1.70 3.37
N ILE A 35 0.43 -2.90 3.21
CA ILE A 35 -0.99 -3.11 2.87
C ILE A 35 -1.67 -3.77 4.05
N ILE A 36 -2.81 -3.20 4.47
CA ILE A 36 -3.74 -3.80 5.42
C ILE A 36 -5.01 -4.15 4.65
N ILE A 37 -5.45 -5.40 4.77
CA ILE A 37 -6.69 -5.88 4.18
C ILE A 37 -7.60 -6.29 5.34
N GLU A 38 -8.76 -5.65 5.43
CA GLU A 38 -9.75 -5.88 6.47
C GLU A 38 -11.06 -6.31 5.81
N ASN A 39 -11.57 -7.47 6.19
CA ASN A 39 -12.91 -7.90 5.83
C ASN A 39 -13.91 -7.26 6.80
N LEU A 40 -14.72 -6.33 6.29
CA LEU A 40 -15.80 -5.66 7.03
C LEU A 40 -17.16 -6.30 6.75
N GLY A 41 -17.22 -7.33 5.90
CA GLY A 41 -18.40 -8.12 5.63
C GLY A 41 -18.70 -9.12 6.75
N THR A 42 -19.86 -9.78 6.65
CA THR A 42 -20.31 -10.80 7.61
C THR A 42 -19.91 -12.21 7.23
N GLU A 43 -19.38 -12.40 6.02
CA GLU A 43 -18.95 -13.69 5.49
C GLU A 43 -17.43 -13.75 5.40
N THR A 44 -16.85 -14.95 5.50
CA THR A 44 -15.41 -15.13 5.27
C THR A 44 -15.14 -15.09 3.77
N VAL A 45 -14.10 -14.35 3.36
CA VAL A 45 -13.64 -14.19 1.99
C VAL A 45 -12.23 -14.74 1.87
#